data_AF-A0A8B8CAD1-F1
#
_entry.id   AF-A0A8B8CAD1-F1
#
_cell.length_a   1.000
_cell.length_b   1.000
_cell.length_c   1.000
_cell.angle_alpha   90.00
_cell.angle_beta   90.00
_cell.angle_gamma   90.00
#
_symmetry.space_group_name_H-M   'P 1'
#
loop_
_entity.id
_entity.type
_entity.pdbx_description
1 polymer ?
#
loop_
_entity_poly.entity_id
_entity_poly.type
_entity_poly.pdbx_seq_one_letter_code
_entity_poly.pdbx_strand_id
1 'polypeptide(L)'
;MVPRPVVCLMAITMVIFRCHGDEECEEVVVPLCRGLVGYTHTRLPNRFGHVTQEQVYLAIERYWPFMDKNCHKNFRLTVCGAFLPKCTPGSNVTELPCRETCFSAKRGCSNELKQAGSRWPNRQLKCNRFRRKKQGSCLKPVRGRQAPAPLRYDYCQQNTFSACANLSLQLRSLPNMFLQSDERLIQTEMDQYQALLDSRCHDDLAFLLCGIFAPFCPYDQQPFVLPCRETCDAVKTACSGAFRMLYKGLPWPAKLQCHRYPSGSSVIPCVTPTDSTIV
;
A
#
# COMPACT_ATOMS: atom_id res chain seq x y z
N MET A 1 11.62 -7.10 22.60
CA MET A 1 12.77 -7.53 21.78
C MET A 1 13.92 -6.58 22.07
N VAL A 2 15.01 -7.08 22.64
CA VAL A 2 16.21 -6.28 22.96
C VAL A 2 17.00 -6.09 21.65
N PRO A 3 17.42 -4.86 21.29
CA PRO A 3 18.32 -4.68 20.15
C PRO A 3 19.67 -5.33 20.49
N ARG A 4 20.09 -6.31 19.68
CA ARG A 4 21.43 -6.88 19.83
C ARG A 4 22.47 -5.85 19.37
N PRO A 5 23.63 -5.74 20.07
CA PRO A 5 24.64 -4.75 19.74
C PRO A 5 25.26 -5.07 18.37
N VAL A 6 25.45 -4.03 17.56
CA VAL A 6 26.19 -4.09 16.30
C VAL A 6 27.65 -4.45 16.62
N VAL A 7 28.11 -5.63 16.21
CA VAL A 7 29.51 -6.04 16.39
C VAL A 7 30.33 -5.51 15.21
N CYS A 8 31.08 -4.43 15.44
CA CYS A 8 32.09 -3.92 14.50
C CYS A 8 33.44 -4.56 14.80
N LEU A 9 33.93 -5.43 13.90
CA LEU A 9 35.31 -5.95 13.98
C LEU A 9 36.29 -4.91 13.40
N MET A 10 37.17 -4.38 14.26
CA MET A 10 38.27 -3.51 13.86
C MET A 10 39.45 -4.35 13.39
N ALA A 11 39.75 -4.35 12.09
CA ALA A 11 41.03 -4.85 11.57
C ALA A 11 42.04 -3.70 11.60
N ILE A 12 43.15 -3.86 12.33
CA ILE A 12 44.10 -2.80 12.71
C ILE A 12 44.89 -2.18 11.53
N THR A 13 44.70 -2.59 10.27
CA THR A 13 45.53 -2.06 9.16
C THR A 13 44.82 -1.61 7.89
N MET A 14 43.49 -1.58 7.80
CA MET A 14 42.77 -0.79 6.78
C MET A 14 41.33 -0.65 7.27
N VAL A 15 40.84 0.60 7.38
CA VAL A 15 39.48 0.90 7.86
C VAL A 15 38.45 0.40 6.84
N ILE A 16 38.11 -0.89 6.92
CA ILE A 16 36.93 -1.47 6.30
C ILE A 16 35.89 -1.60 7.41
N PHE A 17 35.03 -0.61 7.55
CA PHE A 17 33.82 -0.73 8.37
C PHE A 17 32.89 -1.77 7.74
N ARG A 18 33.00 -3.04 8.14
CA ARG A 18 31.93 -4.02 7.91
C ARG A 18 30.93 -3.91 9.05
N CYS A 19 29.96 -3.02 8.89
CA CYS A 19 28.71 -3.09 9.64
C CYS A 19 27.92 -4.26 9.05
N HIS A 20 27.89 -5.41 9.73
CA HIS A 20 26.90 -6.45 9.44
C HIS A 20 25.53 -5.91 9.90
N GLY A 21 24.86 -5.18 9.02
CA GLY A 21 23.40 -5.09 9.09
C GLY A 21 22.86 -6.48 8.84
N ASP A 22 21.91 -6.93 9.66
CA ASP A 22 21.35 -8.29 9.65
C ASP A 22 21.23 -8.83 8.21
N GLU A 23 22.02 -9.85 7.87
CA GLU A 23 22.01 -10.49 6.54
C GLU A 23 20.70 -11.26 6.26
N GLU A 24 19.81 -11.29 7.25
CA GLU A 24 18.56 -12.00 7.24
C GLU A 24 17.45 -11.22 6.53
N CYS A 25 16.48 -11.97 6.02
CA CYS A 25 15.32 -11.38 5.38
C CYS A 25 14.41 -10.72 6.42
N GLU A 26 13.88 -9.53 6.12
CA GLU A 26 12.86 -8.87 6.91
C GLU A 26 11.48 -8.97 6.24
N GLU A 27 10.41 -9.02 7.04
CA GLU A 27 9.04 -8.99 6.53
C GLU A 27 8.73 -7.63 5.86
N VAL A 28 8.10 -7.67 4.68
CA VAL A 28 7.59 -6.48 3.97
C VAL A 28 6.45 -5.86 4.76
N VAL A 29 6.60 -4.60 5.17
CA VAL A 29 5.59 -3.82 5.90
C VAL A 29 4.99 -2.66 5.10
N VAL A 30 5.56 -2.35 3.92
CA VAL A 30 5.06 -1.25 3.07
C VAL A 30 3.64 -1.56 2.56
N PRO A 31 2.62 -0.73 2.86
CA PRO A 31 1.21 -1.11 2.70
C PRO A 31 0.78 -1.53 1.28
N LEU A 32 1.30 -0.84 0.25
CA LEU A 32 0.97 -1.19 -1.14
C LEU A 32 1.80 -2.32 -1.74
N CYS A 33 2.59 -3.00 -0.91
CA CYS A 33 3.36 -4.19 -1.28
C CYS A 33 3.01 -5.40 -0.40
N ARG A 34 2.88 -5.23 0.92
CA ARG A 34 2.56 -6.31 1.87
C ARG A 34 1.26 -7.01 1.47
N GLY A 35 1.27 -8.34 1.36
CA GLY A 35 0.10 -9.14 0.96
C GLY A 35 -0.37 -8.98 -0.50
N LEU A 36 0.06 -7.93 -1.20
CA LEU A 36 -0.37 -7.60 -2.56
C LEU A 36 0.60 -8.07 -3.66
N VAL A 37 1.75 -8.61 -3.26
CA VAL A 37 2.74 -9.24 -4.15
C VAL A 37 3.03 -10.66 -3.70
N GLY A 38 3.49 -11.51 -4.61
CA GLY A 38 3.69 -12.95 -4.35
C GLY A 38 4.89 -13.32 -3.47
N TYR A 39 5.33 -12.45 -2.57
CA TYR A 39 6.37 -12.71 -1.58
C TYR A 39 6.17 -11.84 -0.34
N THR A 40 6.66 -12.31 0.81
CA THR A 40 6.46 -11.68 2.11
C THR A 40 7.73 -11.09 2.72
N HIS A 41 8.89 -11.43 2.19
CA HIS A 41 10.19 -11.07 2.76
C HIS A 41 11.07 -10.32 1.76
N THR A 42 11.78 -9.33 2.26
CA THR A 42 12.76 -8.53 1.53
C THR A 42 14.08 -8.45 2.30
N ARG A 43 15.10 -7.85 1.68
CA ARG A 43 16.37 -7.53 2.33
C ARG A 43 16.87 -6.21 1.79
N LEU A 44 17.24 -5.33 2.70
CA LEU A 44 17.84 -4.03 2.43
C LEU A 44 19.33 -4.05 2.83
N PRO A 45 20.20 -3.22 2.23
CA PRO A 45 19.88 -2.15 1.28
C PRO A 45 19.44 -2.63 -0.10
N ASN A 46 18.51 -1.90 -0.72
CA ASN A 46 18.19 -2.11 -2.14
C ASN A 46 19.23 -1.43 -3.05
N ARG A 47 19.15 -1.70 -4.36
CA ARG A 47 20.07 -1.15 -5.37
C ARG A 47 20.05 0.38 -5.53
N PHE A 48 19.15 1.07 -4.82
CA PHE A 48 19.02 2.52 -4.81
C PHE A 48 19.58 3.15 -3.53
N GLY A 49 20.12 2.33 -2.62
CA GLY A 49 20.74 2.80 -1.37
C GLY A 49 19.77 2.97 -0.20
N HIS A 50 18.49 2.61 -0.35
CA HIS A 50 17.57 2.65 0.80
C HIS A 50 17.89 1.51 1.75
N VAL A 51 18.10 1.84 3.02
CA VAL A 51 18.47 0.92 4.11
C VAL A 51 17.30 0.59 5.03
N THR A 52 16.18 1.32 4.94
CA THR A 52 14.95 1.04 5.70
C THR A 52 13.72 1.00 4.80
N GLN A 53 12.68 0.28 5.24
CA GLN A 53 11.40 0.26 4.53
C GLN A 53 10.65 1.60 4.61
N GLU A 54 10.93 2.45 5.60
CA GLU A 54 10.44 3.84 5.65
C GLU A 54 10.99 4.68 4.49
N GLN A 55 12.29 4.57 4.21
CA GLN A 55 12.88 5.23 3.04
C GLN A 55 12.29 4.70 1.74
N VAL A 56 12.03 3.40 1.66
CA VAL A 56 11.35 2.80 0.49
C VAL A 56 9.92 3.30 0.35
N TYR A 57 9.15 3.36 1.44
CA TYR A 57 7.79 3.88 1.48
C TYR A 57 7.73 5.28 0.85
N LEU A 58 8.59 6.20 1.31
CA LEU A 58 8.66 7.57 0.81
C LEU A 58 9.08 7.61 -0.66
N ALA A 59 10.03 6.77 -1.07
CA ALA A 59 10.52 6.73 -2.44
C ALA A 59 9.48 6.25 -3.47
N ILE A 60 8.56 5.38 -3.06
CA ILE A 60 7.56 4.78 -3.96
C ILE A 60 6.16 5.39 -3.85
N GLU A 61 5.91 6.27 -2.88
CA GLU A 61 4.61 6.93 -2.64
C GLU A 61 4.03 7.56 -3.92
N ARG A 62 4.87 8.19 -4.73
CA ARG A 62 4.47 8.80 -6.01
C ARG A 62 3.88 7.81 -7.03
N TYR A 63 4.10 6.51 -6.86
CA TYR A 63 3.56 5.47 -7.74
C TYR A 63 2.21 4.90 -7.25
N TRP A 64 1.81 5.23 -6.02
CA TRP A 64 0.61 4.69 -5.38
C TRP A 64 -0.67 4.88 -6.21
N PRO A 65 -0.96 6.06 -6.79
CA PRO A 65 -2.20 6.23 -7.58
C PRO A 65 -2.31 5.23 -8.75
N PHE A 66 -1.17 4.82 -9.32
CA PHE A 66 -1.14 3.87 -10.43
C PHE A 66 -1.19 2.41 -9.96
N MET A 67 -0.70 2.12 -8.75
CA MET A 67 -0.86 0.81 -8.11
C MET A 67 -2.31 0.59 -7.68
N ASP A 68 -2.93 1.60 -7.06
CA ASP A 68 -4.30 1.57 -6.56
C ASP A 68 -5.30 1.40 -7.69
N LYS A 69 -5.24 2.27 -8.70
CA LYS A 69 -5.99 2.12 -9.95
C LYS A 69 -5.69 0.80 -10.67
N ASN A 70 -4.60 0.13 -10.29
CA ASN A 70 -4.17 -1.15 -10.84
C ASN A 70 -4.07 -1.13 -12.37
N CYS A 71 -3.51 -0.06 -12.96
CA CYS A 71 -3.38 0.13 -14.42
C CYS A 71 -2.87 -1.13 -15.14
N HIS A 72 -1.99 -1.88 -14.48
CA HIS A 72 -1.57 -3.20 -14.93
C HIS A 72 -1.10 -4.05 -13.74
N LYS A 73 -1.53 -5.31 -13.63
CA LYS A 73 -1.16 -6.26 -12.55
C LYS A 73 0.34 -6.38 -12.24
N ASN A 74 1.19 -6.25 -13.28
CA ASN A 74 2.64 -6.32 -13.12
C ASN A 74 3.26 -4.99 -12.66
N PHE A 75 2.52 -3.88 -12.63
CA PHE A 75 3.04 -2.57 -12.22
C PHE A 75 3.43 -2.57 -10.74
N ARG A 76 2.52 -2.96 -9.85
CA ARG A 76 2.79 -3.14 -8.41
C ARG A 76 3.97 -4.07 -8.17
N LEU A 77 3.97 -5.27 -8.80
CA LEU A 77 5.09 -6.22 -8.70
C LEU A 77 6.42 -5.62 -9.20
N THR A 78 6.41 -4.82 -10.28
CA THR A 78 7.62 -4.21 -10.83
C THR A 78 8.18 -3.15 -9.90
N VAL A 79 7.34 -2.31 -9.31
CA VAL A 79 7.79 -1.28 -8.37
C VAL A 79 8.21 -1.93 -7.04
N CYS A 80 7.33 -2.69 -6.39
CA CYS A 80 7.64 -3.36 -5.13
C CYS A 80 8.89 -4.24 -5.26
N GLY A 81 8.98 -5.12 -6.27
CA GLY A 81 10.16 -5.97 -6.43
C GLY A 81 11.45 -5.21 -6.77
N ALA A 82 11.39 -4.00 -7.32
CA ALA A 82 12.58 -3.21 -7.59
C ALA A 82 13.12 -2.50 -6.34
N PHE A 83 12.24 -2.06 -5.44
CA PHE A 83 12.58 -1.32 -4.22
C PHE A 83 12.62 -2.20 -2.96
N LEU A 84 11.89 -3.31 -2.96
CA LEU A 84 11.86 -4.36 -1.93
C LEU A 84 12.19 -5.70 -2.62
N PRO A 85 13.45 -5.94 -3.02
CA PRO A 85 13.83 -7.18 -3.68
C PRO A 85 13.43 -8.39 -2.82
N LYS A 86 12.85 -9.43 -3.43
CA LYS A 86 12.43 -10.63 -2.69
C LYS A 86 13.64 -11.29 -2.06
N CYS A 87 13.54 -11.62 -0.78
CA CYS A 87 14.52 -12.40 -0.04
C CYS A 87 13.93 -13.75 0.33
N THR A 88 14.73 -14.80 0.23
CA THR A 88 14.40 -16.14 0.72
C THR A 88 15.38 -16.47 1.84
N PRO A 89 14.93 -16.89 3.03
CA PRO A 89 15.83 -17.28 4.13
C PRO A 89 16.87 -18.29 3.66
N GLY A 90 18.15 -18.08 4.03
CA GLY A 90 19.27 -18.89 3.58
C GLY A 90 19.79 -18.59 2.17
N SER A 91 19.15 -17.70 1.40
CA SER A 91 19.67 -17.23 0.11
C SER A 91 20.43 -15.92 0.27
N ASN A 92 21.67 -15.87 -0.23
CA ASN A 92 22.46 -14.63 -0.31
C ASN A 92 22.07 -13.74 -1.51
N VAL A 93 21.16 -14.22 -2.37
CA VAL A 93 20.71 -13.50 -3.55
C VAL A 93 19.26 -13.05 -3.36
N THR A 94 19.00 -11.77 -3.60
CA THR A 94 17.64 -11.22 -3.70
C THR A 94 17.13 -11.27 -5.14
N GLU A 95 15.83 -11.54 -5.33
CA GLU A 95 15.21 -11.58 -6.65
C GLU A 95 14.54 -10.25 -7.02
N LEU A 96 14.97 -9.68 -8.15
CA LEU A 96 14.34 -8.51 -8.78
C LEU A 96 13.28 -8.96 -9.82
N PRO A 97 12.40 -8.04 -10.29
CA PRO A 97 11.52 -8.30 -11.43
C PRO A 97 12.28 -8.77 -12.65
N CYS A 98 11.74 -9.76 -13.37
CA CYS A 98 12.25 -10.11 -14.68
C CYS A 98 12.03 -8.95 -15.67
N ARG A 99 12.88 -8.89 -16.71
CA ARG A 99 12.75 -7.94 -17.83
C ARG A 99 11.36 -7.97 -18.45
N GLU A 100 10.80 -9.17 -18.62
CA GLU A 100 9.48 -9.41 -19.17
C GLU A 100 8.37 -8.87 -18.25
N THR A 101 8.53 -8.97 -16.93
CA THR A 101 7.61 -8.41 -15.93
C THR A 101 7.58 -6.89 -16.06
N CYS A 102 8.75 -6.25 -16.13
CA CYS A 102 8.86 -4.80 -16.33
C CYS A 102 8.26 -4.35 -17.66
N PHE A 103 8.58 -5.02 -18.77
CA PHE A 103 8.02 -4.62 -20.08
C PHE A 103 6.50 -4.80 -20.14
N SER A 104 5.97 -5.84 -19.50
CA SER A 104 4.53 -6.03 -19.37
C SER A 104 3.89 -4.89 -18.58
N ALA A 105 4.45 -4.51 -17.44
CA ALA A 105 3.99 -3.35 -16.67
C ALA A 105 4.09 -2.04 -17.47
N LYS A 106 5.22 -1.81 -18.14
CA LYS A 106 5.45 -0.63 -18.97
C LYS A 106 4.41 -0.52 -20.08
N ARG A 107 4.17 -1.61 -20.81
CA ARG A 107 3.18 -1.62 -21.90
C ARG A 107 1.78 -1.32 -21.40
N GLY A 108 1.39 -1.89 -20.27
CA GLY A 108 0.03 -1.75 -19.74
C GLY A 108 -0.26 -0.49 -18.93
N CYS A 109 0.75 0.25 -18.46
CA CYS A 109 0.53 1.41 -17.59
C CYS A 109 1.11 2.73 -18.15
N SER A 110 1.86 2.69 -19.26
CA SER A 110 2.50 3.90 -19.80
C SER A 110 1.50 4.94 -20.29
N ASN A 111 0.34 4.52 -20.78
CA ASN A 111 -0.68 5.44 -21.29
C ASN A 111 -1.34 6.20 -20.14
N GLU A 112 -1.67 5.50 -19.05
CA GLU A 112 -2.26 6.05 -17.84
C GLU A 112 -1.29 7.01 -17.16
N LEU A 113 0.00 6.64 -17.07
CA LEU A 113 1.05 7.54 -16.60
C LEU A 113 1.08 8.82 -17.45
N LYS A 114 1.06 8.69 -18.79
CA LYS A 114 1.11 9.83 -19.72
C LYS A 114 -0.11 10.74 -19.59
N GLN A 115 -1.31 10.17 -19.46
CA GLN A 115 -2.56 10.93 -19.25
C GLN A 115 -2.52 11.71 -17.92
N ALA A 116 -1.88 11.15 -16.89
CA ALA A 116 -1.65 11.83 -15.61
C ALA A 116 -0.43 12.77 -15.61
N GLY A 117 0.10 13.17 -16.78
CA GLY A 117 1.25 14.07 -16.90
C GLY A 117 2.60 13.47 -16.50
N SER A 118 2.66 12.16 -16.23
CA SER A 118 3.85 11.43 -15.81
C SER A 118 4.46 10.62 -16.96
N ARG A 119 5.76 10.33 -16.89
CA ARG A 119 6.44 9.41 -17.81
C ARG A 119 6.84 8.15 -17.07
N TRP A 120 7.04 7.05 -17.82
CA TRP A 120 7.64 5.84 -17.25
C TRP A 120 8.97 6.18 -16.56
N PRO A 121 9.18 5.78 -15.30
CA PRO A 121 10.35 6.18 -14.51
C PRO A 121 11.61 5.43 -14.95
N ASN A 122 12.18 5.80 -16.10
CA ASN A 122 13.33 5.11 -16.69
C ASN A 122 14.61 5.24 -15.84
N ARG A 123 14.70 6.15 -14.86
CA ARG A 123 15.85 6.20 -13.94
C ARG A 123 15.85 4.98 -13.02
N GLN A 124 14.71 4.69 -12.39
CA GLN A 124 14.56 3.58 -11.44
C GLN A 124 14.15 2.26 -12.09
N LEU A 125 13.29 2.29 -13.13
CA LEU A 125 12.63 1.11 -13.72
C LEU A 125 12.93 0.94 -15.23
N LYS A 126 14.16 1.19 -15.68
CA LYS A 126 14.58 0.86 -17.06
C LYS A 126 14.57 -0.66 -17.26
N CYS A 127 13.62 -1.18 -18.05
CA CYS A 127 13.41 -2.63 -18.16
C CYS A 127 14.64 -3.43 -18.62
N ASN A 128 15.49 -2.86 -19.47
CA ASN A 128 16.72 -3.52 -19.92
C ASN A 128 17.75 -3.74 -18.80
N ARG A 129 17.64 -3.04 -17.66
CA ARG A 129 18.48 -3.27 -16.47
C ARG A 129 18.05 -4.51 -15.67
N PHE A 130 16.91 -5.11 -15.98
CA PHE A 130 16.48 -6.36 -15.36
C PHE A 130 16.97 -7.55 -16.18
N ARG A 131 17.26 -8.65 -15.47
CA ARG A 131 17.64 -9.94 -16.07
C ARG A 131 16.45 -10.54 -16.84
N ARG A 132 16.73 -11.27 -17.91
CA ARG A 132 15.70 -12.02 -18.64
C ARG A 132 15.27 -13.23 -17.81
N LYS A 133 14.01 -13.65 -17.95
CA LYS A 133 13.47 -14.87 -17.31
C LYS A 133 14.32 -16.13 -17.55
N LYS A 134 14.97 -16.24 -18.71
CA LYS A 134 15.83 -17.39 -19.07
C LYS A 134 17.24 -17.34 -18.45
N GLN A 135 17.66 -16.20 -17.90
CA GLN A 135 19.03 -15.97 -17.44
C GLN A 135 19.25 -16.30 -15.96
N GLY A 136 18.21 -16.65 -15.21
CA GLY A 136 18.27 -17.04 -13.79
C GLY A 136 17.00 -16.67 -13.01
N SER A 137 17.05 -16.78 -11.69
CA SER A 137 15.90 -16.46 -10.83
C SER A 137 15.56 -14.96 -10.83
N CYS A 138 14.28 -14.65 -11.01
CA CYS A 138 13.69 -13.32 -10.98
C CYS A 138 12.16 -13.42 -10.82
N LEU A 139 11.52 -12.32 -10.40
CA LEU A 139 10.07 -12.26 -10.20
C LEU A 139 9.36 -12.24 -11.55
N LYS A 140 8.72 -13.37 -11.88
CA LYS A 140 8.04 -13.64 -13.16
C LYS A 140 6.73 -12.84 -13.26
N PRO A 141 6.23 -12.58 -14.48
CA PRO A 141 4.96 -11.88 -14.67
C PRO A 141 3.80 -12.65 -14.04
N VAL A 142 2.92 -11.94 -13.35
CA VAL A 142 1.64 -12.48 -12.86
C VAL A 142 0.78 -12.87 -14.08
N ARG A 143 0.33 -14.13 -14.14
CA ARG A 143 -0.54 -14.67 -15.20
C ARG A 143 -2.03 -14.47 -14.84
N GLY A 144 -2.92 -14.45 -15.83
CA GLY A 144 -4.37 -14.22 -15.63
C GLY A 144 -4.91 -13.02 -16.44
N ARG A 145 -6.19 -13.05 -16.84
CA ARG A 145 -6.85 -11.90 -17.49
C ARG A 145 -7.31 -10.92 -16.42
N GLN A 146 -6.80 -9.69 -16.45
CA GLN A 146 -7.59 -8.45 -16.41
C GLN A 146 -6.63 -7.25 -16.33
N ALA A 147 -6.72 -6.38 -17.34
CA ALA A 147 -6.73 -4.95 -17.03
C ALA A 147 -7.92 -4.73 -16.08
N PRO A 148 -7.87 -3.80 -15.12
CA PRO A 148 -9.02 -3.49 -14.29
C PRO A 148 -10.24 -3.38 -15.21
N ALA A 149 -11.32 -4.08 -14.86
CA ALA A 149 -12.57 -3.94 -15.59
C ALA A 149 -12.87 -2.43 -15.72
N PRO A 150 -13.53 -1.98 -16.81
CA PRO A 150 -13.92 -0.57 -16.92
C PRO A 150 -14.52 -0.12 -15.60
N LEU A 151 -14.09 1.04 -15.09
CA LEU A 151 -14.61 1.59 -13.83
C LEU A 151 -16.13 1.69 -14.00
N ARG A 152 -16.85 0.75 -13.39
CA ARG A 152 -18.30 0.71 -13.38
C ARG A 152 -18.69 1.27 -12.04
N TYR A 153 -19.26 2.47 -12.08
CA TYR A 153 -19.91 3.06 -10.93
C TYR A 153 -21.24 2.35 -10.79
N ASP A 154 -21.24 1.26 -10.02
CA ASP A 154 -22.48 0.66 -9.58
C ASP A 154 -23.13 1.58 -8.52
N TYR A 155 -24.46 1.59 -8.48
CA TYR A 155 -25.23 2.17 -7.37
C TYR A 155 -24.88 1.47 -6.05
N CYS A 156 -25.39 1.95 -4.91
CA CYS A 156 -25.08 1.41 -3.60
C CYS A 156 -25.15 -0.13 -3.54
N GLN A 157 -24.15 -0.75 -2.92
CA GLN A 157 -24.03 -2.19 -2.72
C GLN A 157 -23.89 -2.50 -1.24
N GLN A 158 -24.24 -3.71 -0.84
CA GLN A 158 -23.98 -4.18 0.52
C GLN A 158 -22.47 -4.14 0.83
N ASN A 159 -22.14 -3.62 2.00
CA ASN A 159 -20.78 -3.64 2.50
C ASN A 159 -20.45 -5.03 3.05
N THR A 160 -19.59 -5.75 2.33
CA THR A 160 -19.18 -7.12 2.62
C THR A 160 -17.81 -7.20 3.29
N PHE A 161 -17.13 -6.07 3.52
CA PHE A 161 -15.82 -6.04 4.16
C PHE A 161 -15.95 -6.37 5.65
N SER A 162 -15.17 -7.35 6.13
CA SER A 162 -15.25 -7.89 7.49
C SER A 162 -15.17 -6.83 8.59
N ALA A 163 -14.26 -5.86 8.44
CA ALA A 163 -14.07 -4.76 9.40
C ALA A 163 -15.28 -3.82 9.50
N CYS A 164 -16.21 -3.86 8.53
CA CYS A 164 -17.36 -2.95 8.44
C CYS A 164 -18.67 -3.59 8.91
N ALA A 165 -18.68 -4.89 9.24
CA ALA A 165 -19.91 -5.65 9.50
C ALA A 165 -20.74 -5.07 10.67
N ASN A 166 -20.12 -4.44 11.66
CA ASN A 166 -20.77 -3.92 12.86
C ASN A 166 -21.11 -2.42 12.79
N LEU A 167 -20.96 -1.78 11.62
CA LEU A 167 -21.29 -0.36 11.46
C LEU A 167 -22.79 -0.17 11.18
N SER A 168 -23.34 0.99 11.53
CA SER A 168 -24.71 1.34 11.17
C SER A 168 -24.87 1.53 9.65
N LEU A 169 -23.85 2.07 8.99
CA LEU A 169 -23.82 2.28 7.54
C LEU A 169 -23.37 1.00 6.82
N GLN A 170 -24.35 0.25 6.35
CA GLN A 170 -24.16 -1.08 5.75
C GLN A 170 -24.06 -1.06 4.21
N LEU A 171 -24.25 0.10 3.58
CA LEU A 171 -24.16 0.27 2.14
C LEU A 171 -22.88 1.03 1.76
N ARG A 172 -22.27 0.62 0.66
CA ARG A 172 -21.03 1.18 0.11
C ARG A 172 -21.14 1.43 -1.39
N SER A 173 -20.20 2.22 -1.93
CA SER A 173 -20.00 2.35 -3.38
C SER A 173 -18.54 2.03 -3.75
N LEU A 174 -18.35 1.42 -4.92
CA LEU A 174 -17.05 1.28 -5.58
C LEU A 174 -17.15 1.83 -7.02
N PRO A 175 -16.05 2.36 -7.58
CA PRO A 175 -14.71 2.43 -7.01
C PRO A 175 -14.56 3.42 -5.84
N ASN A 176 -13.63 3.15 -4.92
CA ASN A 176 -13.34 4.06 -3.81
C ASN A 176 -12.57 5.32 -4.29
N MET A 177 -12.25 6.23 -3.37
CA MET A 177 -11.56 7.51 -3.69
C MET A 177 -10.16 7.36 -4.32
N PHE A 178 -9.59 6.14 -4.32
CA PHE A 178 -8.31 5.81 -4.96
C PHE A 178 -8.49 5.07 -6.28
N LEU A 179 -9.71 5.04 -6.82
CA LEU A 179 -10.10 4.34 -8.05
C LEU A 179 -9.89 2.82 -7.97
N GLN A 180 -9.97 2.26 -6.77
CA GLN A 180 -9.92 0.82 -6.56
C GLN A 180 -11.34 0.25 -6.68
N SER A 181 -11.49 -0.79 -7.51
CA SER A 181 -12.76 -1.51 -7.69
C SER A 181 -12.62 -3.02 -7.46
N ASP A 182 -11.41 -3.52 -7.28
CA ASP A 182 -11.16 -4.94 -7.00
C ASP A 182 -11.28 -5.18 -5.50
N GLU A 183 -12.43 -5.70 -5.08
CA GLU A 183 -12.73 -5.98 -3.67
C GLU A 183 -11.69 -6.88 -3.00
N ARG A 184 -11.08 -7.81 -3.74
CA ARG A 184 -10.06 -8.72 -3.15
C ARG A 184 -8.80 -7.96 -2.79
N LEU A 185 -8.38 -7.03 -3.66
CA LEU A 185 -7.23 -6.17 -3.38
C LEU A 185 -7.54 -5.19 -2.26
N ILE A 186 -8.75 -4.62 -2.23
CA ILE A 186 -9.19 -3.71 -1.16
C ILE A 186 -9.23 -4.45 0.18
N GLN A 187 -9.82 -5.64 0.24
CA GLN A 187 -9.84 -6.46 1.46
C GLN A 187 -8.41 -6.77 1.93
N THR A 188 -7.52 -7.16 1.01
CA THR A 188 -6.11 -7.41 1.36
C THR A 188 -5.40 -6.16 1.90
N GLU A 189 -5.78 -4.96 1.46
CA GLU A 189 -5.27 -3.71 2.04
C GLU A 189 -5.88 -3.40 3.40
N MET A 190 -7.19 -3.62 3.58
CA MET A 190 -7.88 -3.42 4.85
C MET A 190 -7.38 -4.38 5.93
N ASP A 191 -7.15 -5.65 5.60
CA ASP A 191 -6.63 -6.68 6.51
C ASP A 191 -5.27 -6.30 7.11
N GLN A 192 -4.50 -5.45 6.42
CA GLN A 192 -3.22 -4.96 6.95
C GLN A 192 -3.40 -4.07 8.16
N TYR A 193 -4.57 -3.47 8.37
CA TYR A 193 -4.91 -2.64 9.52
C TYR A 193 -5.46 -3.44 10.71
N GLN A 194 -5.58 -4.77 10.61
CA GLN A 194 -6.16 -5.58 11.67
C GLN A 194 -5.42 -5.41 13.01
N ALA A 195 -4.08 -5.40 13.00
CA ALA A 195 -3.30 -5.17 14.21
C ALA A 195 -3.56 -3.79 14.84
N LEU A 196 -3.86 -2.76 14.04
CA LEU A 196 -4.24 -1.44 14.53
C LEU A 196 -5.66 -1.44 15.11
N LEU A 197 -6.60 -2.14 14.47
CA LEU A 197 -7.95 -2.35 14.99
C LEU A 197 -7.93 -3.08 16.34
N ASP A 198 -7.14 -4.16 16.44
CA ASP A 198 -6.99 -4.94 17.66
C ASP A 198 -6.34 -4.14 18.81
N SER A 199 -5.53 -3.13 18.47
CA SER A 199 -4.95 -2.22 19.45
C SER A 199 -5.97 -1.33 20.15
N ARG A 200 -7.18 -1.19 19.59
CA ARG A 200 -8.27 -0.34 20.10
C ARG A 200 -7.82 1.08 20.46
N CYS A 201 -6.94 1.65 19.63
CA CYS A 201 -6.45 3.01 19.82
C CYS A 201 -7.54 4.09 19.69
N HIS A 202 -8.63 3.80 18.96
CA HIS A 202 -9.80 4.67 18.85
C HIS A 202 -11.02 3.86 18.40
N ASP A 203 -12.21 4.13 18.93
CA ASP A 203 -13.45 3.39 18.62
C ASP A 203 -13.87 3.58 17.15
N ASP A 204 -13.68 4.79 16.62
CA ASP A 204 -14.04 5.14 15.24
C ASP A 204 -13.04 4.68 14.16
N LEU A 205 -11.99 3.93 14.52
CA LEU A 205 -10.99 3.49 13.53
C LEU A 205 -11.61 2.62 12.44
N ALA A 206 -12.50 1.69 12.80
CA ALA A 206 -13.20 0.84 11.84
C ALA A 206 -14.08 1.68 10.89
N PHE A 207 -14.83 2.64 11.44
CA PHE A 207 -15.65 3.58 10.67
C PHE A 207 -14.80 4.36 9.67
N LEU A 208 -13.66 4.92 10.10
CA LEU A 208 -12.76 5.65 9.22
C LEU A 208 -12.21 4.77 8.10
N LEU A 209 -11.71 3.56 8.41
CA LEU A 209 -11.18 2.63 7.41
C LEU A 209 -12.26 2.26 6.38
N CYS A 210 -13.47 1.96 6.84
CA CYS A 210 -14.60 1.63 5.97
C CYS A 210 -14.95 2.79 5.05
N GLY A 211 -15.10 4.02 5.56
CA GLY A 211 -15.41 5.17 4.70
C GLY A 211 -14.32 5.53 3.69
N ILE A 212 -13.08 5.09 3.91
CA ILE A 212 -11.94 5.33 3.01
C ILE A 212 -11.84 4.26 1.92
N PHE A 213 -11.92 3.00 2.31
CA PHE A 213 -11.73 1.87 1.41
C PHE A 213 -13.03 1.40 0.74
N ALA A 214 -14.17 1.68 1.37
CA ALA A 214 -15.52 1.36 0.96
C ALA A 214 -16.48 2.53 1.28
N PRO A 215 -16.35 3.67 0.58
CA PRO A 215 -17.13 4.88 0.86
C PRO A 215 -18.61 4.62 1.05
N PHE A 216 -19.19 5.25 2.06
CA PHE A 216 -20.55 4.98 2.51
C PHE A 216 -21.57 5.46 1.48
N CYS A 217 -22.70 4.76 1.43
CA CYS A 217 -23.79 5.07 0.52
C CYS A 217 -25.08 5.18 1.36
N PRO A 218 -25.44 6.37 1.87
CA PRO A 218 -26.54 6.50 2.82
C PRO A 218 -27.89 6.13 2.18
N TYR A 219 -28.01 6.28 0.86
CA TYR A 219 -29.22 5.94 0.08
C TYR A 219 -28.87 5.42 -1.30
N ASP A 220 -29.68 4.47 -1.80
CA ASP A 220 -29.50 3.74 -3.08
C ASP A 220 -29.21 4.60 -4.32
N GLN A 221 -29.58 5.90 -4.31
CA GLN A 221 -29.42 6.81 -5.46
C GLN A 221 -28.54 8.04 -5.20
N GLN A 222 -27.97 8.19 -4.00
CA GLN A 222 -27.13 9.34 -3.68
C GLN A 222 -25.64 9.06 -3.95
N PRO A 223 -24.83 10.09 -4.26
CA PRO A 223 -23.39 9.93 -4.33
C PRO A 223 -22.86 9.41 -2.99
N PHE A 224 -21.78 8.64 -3.03
CA PHE A 224 -21.12 8.19 -1.82
C PHE A 224 -20.70 9.39 -0.95
N VAL A 225 -20.68 9.16 0.36
CA VAL A 225 -20.24 10.12 1.36
C VAL A 225 -18.99 9.59 2.06
N LEU A 226 -18.15 10.53 2.51
CA LEU A 226 -16.89 10.22 3.20
C LEU A 226 -17.02 10.55 4.69
N PRO A 227 -16.18 9.95 5.55
CA PRO A 227 -16.06 10.37 6.93
C PRO A 227 -15.73 11.86 7.05
N CYS A 228 -16.28 12.51 8.07
CA CYS A 228 -15.91 13.88 8.38
C CYS A 228 -14.44 13.99 8.81
N ARG A 229 -13.79 15.10 8.45
CA ARG A 229 -12.38 15.39 8.76
C ARG A 229 -12.11 15.31 10.26
N GLU A 230 -13.04 15.78 11.07
CA GLU A 230 -12.95 15.80 12.53
C GLU A 230 -12.80 14.37 13.10
N THR A 231 -13.59 13.41 12.60
CA THR A 231 -13.45 11.99 12.93
C THR A 231 -12.08 11.45 12.52
N CYS A 232 -11.60 11.81 11.32
CA CYS A 232 -10.26 11.42 10.87
C CYS A 232 -9.16 11.96 11.78
N ASP A 233 -9.22 13.25 12.15
CA ASP A 233 -8.20 13.90 12.97
C ASP A 233 -8.16 13.32 14.39
N ALA A 234 -9.32 12.98 14.96
CA ALA A 234 -9.42 12.29 16.25
C ALA A 234 -8.74 10.90 16.20
N VAL A 235 -9.08 10.08 15.21
CA VAL A 235 -8.47 8.76 15.00
C VAL A 235 -6.96 8.88 14.75
N LYS A 236 -6.52 9.79 13.89
CA LYS A 236 -5.10 10.00 13.60
C LYS A 236 -4.33 10.39 14.87
N THR A 237 -4.88 11.28 15.67
CA THR A 237 -4.25 11.73 16.93
C THR A 237 -4.06 10.55 17.88
N ALA A 238 -5.10 9.75 18.09
CA ALA A 238 -5.04 8.61 19.01
C ALA A 238 -4.22 7.41 18.49
N CYS A 239 -4.30 7.10 17.20
CA CYS A 239 -3.74 5.88 16.62
C CYS A 239 -2.33 6.02 16.02
N SER A 240 -1.85 7.24 15.76
CA SER A 240 -0.55 7.45 15.08
C SER A 240 0.63 6.83 15.81
N GLY A 241 0.67 6.91 17.15
CA GLY A 241 1.71 6.28 17.97
C GLY A 241 1.69 4.75 17.90
N ALA A 242 0.50 4.15 18.07
CA ALA A 242 0.30 2.71 17.94
C ALA A 242 0.69 2.23 16.54
N PHE A 243 0.31 2.97 15.49
CA PHE A 243 0.70 2.67 14.11
C PHE A 243 2.22 2.69 13.93
N ARG A 244 2.92 3.75 14.40
CA ARG A 244 4.37 3.82 14.26
C ARG A 244 5.06 2.62 14.92
N MET A 245 4.57 2.16 16.07
CA MET A 245 5.11 1.00 16.77
C MET A 245 4.81 -0.32 16.05
N LEU A 246 3.57 -0.55 15.63
CA LEU A 246 3.12 -1.80 14.99
C LEU A 246 3.70 -1.98 13.58
N TYR A 247 3.96 -0.88 12.86
CA TYR A 247 4.39 -0.90 11.46
C TYR A 247 5.85 -0.47 11.29
N LYS A 248 6.72 -0.86 12.24
CA LYS A 248 8.19 -0.71 12.17
C LYS A 248 8.66 0.70 11.81
N GLY A 249 8.04 1.72 12.41
CA GLY A 249 8.44 3.11 12.24
C GLY A 249 7.87 3.82 11.01
N LEU A 250 7.05 3.15 10.19
CA LEU A 250 6.41 3.79 9.03
C LEU A 250 5.58 5.03 9.46
N PRO A 251 5.55 6.08 8.62
CA PRO A 251 4.74 7.26 8.89
C PRO A 251 3.25 6.94 8.72
N TRP A 252 2.40 7.78 9.31
CA TRP A 252 0.94 7.66 9.17
C TRP A 252 0.55 7.55 7.68
N PRO A 253 -0.27 6.55 7.28
CA PRO A 253 -0.53 6.27 5.88
C PRO A 253 -1.05 7.46 5.08
N ALA A 254 -0.53 7.69 3.87
CA ALA A 254 -0.98 8.81 3.04
C ALA A 254 -2.46 8.71 2.64
N LYS A 255 -3.02 7.49 2.59
CA LYS A 255 -4.45 7.23 2.38
C LYS A 255 -5.33 7.68 3.57
N LEU A 256 -4.76 7.82 4.77
CA LEU A 256 -5.45 8.22 6.00
C LEU A 256 -5.16 9.70 6.37
N GLN A 257 -4.73 10.52 5.41
CA GLN A 257 -4.42 11.93 5.68
C GLN A 257 -5.68 12.78 5.64
N CYS A 258 -5.98 13.45 6.76
CA CYS A 258 -7.30 14.04 6.99
C CYS A 258 -7.63 15.28 6.15
N HIS A 259 -6.62 15.94 5.57
CA HIS A 259 -6.83 17.07 4.65
C HIS A 259 -7.64 16.69 3.39
N ARG A 260 -7.77 15.38 3.10
CA ARG A 260 -8.52 14.85 1.96
C ARG A 260 -10.02 14.76 2.21
N TYR A 261 -10.48 14.92 3.45
CA TYR A 261 -11.88 14.77 3.82
C TYR A 261 -12.59 16.13 4.00
N PRO A 262 -13.88 16.20 3.65
CA PRO A 262 -14.74 17.33 3.99
C PRO A 262 -14.85 17.52 5.51
N SER A 263 -15.04 18.77 5.93
CA SER A 263 -15.37 19.09 7.32
C SER A 263 -16.89 19.08 7.47
N GLY A 264 -17.38 18.78 8.68
CA GLY A 264 -18.81 18.87 9.00
C GLY A 264 -19.41 20.27 8.80
N SER A 265 -18.58 21.32 8.79
CA SER A 265 -19.02 22.70 8.48
C SER A 265 -18.91 23.07 7.00
N SER A 266 -18.54 22.13 6.13
CA SER A 266 -18.34 22.38 4.69
C SER A 266 -19.60 22.11 3.88
N VAL A 267 -19.65 22.65 2.65
CA VAL A 267 -20.77 22.45 1.72
C VAL A 267 -20.85 21.00 1.23
N ILE A 268 -19.72 20.28 1.21
CA ILE A 268 -19.67 18.89 0.80
C ILE A 268 -20.08 18.03 1.99
N PRO A 269 -21.16 17.22 1.89
CA PRO A 269 -21.64 16.42 3.01
C PRO A 269 -20.62 15.36 3.43
N CYS A 270 -20.62 15.05 4.72
CA CYS A 270 -19.81 14.01 5.34
C CYS A 270 -20.62 13.31 6.41
N VAL A 271 -20.15 12.15 6.86
CA VAL A 271 -20.82 11.36 7.90
C VAL A 271 -19.91 11.11 9.09
N THR A 272 -20.53 11.00 10.25
CA THR A 272 -19.93 10.66 11.53
C THR A 272 -20.42 9.29 12.02
N PRO A 273 -19.70 8.63 12.94
CA PRO A 273 -20.10 7.32 13.48
C PRO A 273 -21.47 7.32 14.17
N THR A 274 -21.91 8.47 14.70
CA THR A 274 -23.20 8.64 15.36
C THR A 274 -24.37 8.83 14.39
N ASP A 275 -24.09 9.06 13.11
CA ASP A 275 -25.11 9.19 12.08
C ASP A 275 -25.72 7.82 11.81
N SER A 276 -26.74 7.49 12.60
CA SER A 276 -27.55 6.28 12.47
C SER A 276 -28.59 6.40 11.36
N THR A 277 -28.79 7.61 10.83
CA THR A 277 -29.86 7.98 9.92
C THR A 277 -29.46 9.22 9.12
N ILE A 278 -29.08 9.05 7.86
CA ILE A 278 -29.81 9.83 6.87
C ILE A 278 -30.91 8.85 6.43
N VAL A 279 -32.12 9.05 6.96
CA VAL A 279 -33.37 8.38 6.56
C VAL A 279 -34.13 9.33 5.65
#